data_AF-A0A9E3A134-F1
#
_entry.id   AF-A0A9E3A134-F1
#
_cell.length_a   1.000
_cell.length_b   1.000
_cell.length_c   1.000
_cell.angle_alpha   90.00
_cell.angle_beta   90.00
_cell.angle_gamma   90.00
#
_symmetry.space_group_name_H-M   'P 1'
#
loop_
_entity.id
_entity.type
_entity.pdbx_description
1 polymer ?
#
loop_
_entity_poly.entity_id
_entity_poly.type
_entity_poly.pdbx_seq_one_letter_code
_entity_poly.pdbx_strand_id
1 'polypeptide(L)'
;MTTAATVSATNAGAISANVVGASGAAGGSIVVSAVSAQGDTSASSSQPTGATGLSRRLSAALRTNDLGRSYGGALAGAAVNTTTPCDSGSMQVTGTTADNGTGTLNVAYNECRTGSDTINGPATIRIDSFDQANNVITDGTLTITRVNFSGPGLNFGLTGTLRSQINVSAASTTLTTNIVTQDGAGHQTRTQDLVVTNVYDDVKAPTFFTESISGRVFDGTQGYVDVSTQTAPFTAPWGPLYFATSTQSFPDWGIITLTGAASSVKITSKGTNVAKLEVDSNGDGIVDATAHMPWSDFNTAVGADLADNDGDGMHNSFETFYGLNPNSAADKNTDADGDGFSNYTEYLAGTNPASNGSVPSPVRHIWVTGNHDLAVDPATGLIQIFIGSGSGVTLDPVTLELGQTFSGATEPNTTNQTSVTDAQGRTFTLTPTATPTSWTITSSAGGTLTLTGIAGTNPGSL
;
A
#
# COMPACT_ATOMS: atom_id res chain seq x y z
N MET A 1 24.11 11.41 -4.87
CA MET A 1 22.72 11.24 -4.38
C MET A 1 22.56 11.89 -3.01
N THR A 2 22.63 13.22 -2.93
CA THR A 2 22.54 13.96 -1.65
C THR A 2 21.55 15.12 -1.72
N THR A 3 20.86 15.28 -2.84
CA THR A 3 19.89 16.35 -3.07
C THR A 3 18.48 15.81 -2.88
N ALA A 4 17.64 16.58 -2.20
CA ALA A 4 16.23 16.27 -2.07
C ALA A 4 15.55 16.35 -3.44
N ALA A 5 14.59 15.47 -3.70
CA ALA A 5 13.83 15.45 -4.93
C ALA A 5 12.92 16.68 -5.03
N THR A 6 12.74 17.22 -6.24
CA THR A 6 11.66 18.17 -6.51
C THR A 6 10.47 17.37 -7.01
N VAL A 7 9.45 17.24 -6.17
CA VAL A 7 8.22 16.50 -6.47
C VAL A 7 7.30 17.40 -7.28
N SER A 8 6.74 16.87 -8.36
CA SER A 8 5.88 17.57 -9.31
C SER A 8 4.87 16.60 -9.93
N ALA A 9 3.88 17.13 -10.65
CA ALA A 9 2.92 16.32 -11.38
C ALA A 9 3.56 15.29 -12.34
N THR A 10 4.72 15.60 -12.92
CA THR A 10 5.39 14.73 -13.93
C THR A 10 6.28 13.64 -13.35
N ASN A 11 6.53 13.63 -12.04
CA ASN A 11 7.41 12.62 -11.42
C ASN A 11 6.88 12.04 -10.10
N ALA A 12 5.79 12.58 -9.55
CA ALA A 12 5.19 12.10 -8.31
C ALA A 12 4.78 10.62 -8.38
N GLY A 13 4.28 10.14 -9.53
CA GLY A 13 3.99 8.73 -9.74
C GLY A 13 5.24 7.85 -9.58
N ALA A 14 6.29 8.13 -10.35
CA ALA A 14 7.55 7.38 -10.29
C ALA A 14 8.22 7.43 -8.90
N ILE A 15 8.25 8.60 -8.25
CA ILE A 15 8.76 8.75 -6.88
C ILE A 15 7.94 7.90 -5.91
N SER A 16 6.61 7.91 -6.05
CA SER A 16 5.71 7.11 -5.20
C SER A 16 5.95 5.61 -5.39
N ALA A 17 6.05 5.15 -6.64
CA ALA A 17 6.31 3.75 -6.97
C ALA A 17 7.64 3.25 -6.37
N ASN A 18 8.69 4.07 -6.36
CA ASN A 18 9.97 3.72 -5.75
C ASN A 18 9.86 3.44 -4.24
N VAL A 19 8.97 4.14 -3.53
CA VAL A 19 8.77 3.97 -2.10
C VAL A 19 7.80 2.84 -1.81
N VAL A 20 6.57 2.93 -2.32
CA VAL A 20 5.46 2.04 -1.92
C VAL A 20 5.27 0.83 -2.84
N GLY A 21 5.82 0.90 -4.05
CA GLY A 21 5.69 -0.12 -5.08
C GLY A 21 4.49 0.05 -5.99
N ALA A 22 4.58 -0.59 -7.16
CA ALA A 22 3.48 -0.82 -8.08
C ALA A 22 3.21 -2.33 -8.17
N SER A 23 1.94 -2.74 -8.22
CA SER A 23 1.54 -4.10 -8.59
C SER A 23 1.78 -4.34 -10.09
N GLY A 24 2.35 -5.48 -10.47
CA GLY A 24 2.46 -5.88 -11.89
C GLY A 24 3.61 -5.18 -12.63
N ALA A 25 4.85 -5.64 -12.37
CA ALA A 25 6.03 -5.22 -13.12
C ALA A 25 5.94 -5.69 -14.59
N ALA A 26 5.26 -4.92 -15.43
CA ALA A 26 5.37 -4.98 -16.88
C ALA A 26 5.91 -3.63 -17.38
N GLY A 27 7.23 -3.52 -17.44
CA GLY A 27 7.92 -2.44 -18.15
C GLY A 27 8.49 -1.35 -17.24
N GLY A 28 9.82 -1.16 -17.32
CA GLY A 28 10.49 0.04 -16.83
C GLY A 28 11.08 -0.05 -15.42
N SER A 29 12.29 -0.62 -15.32
CA SER A 29 13.32 -0.37 -14.31
C SER A 29 12.89 0.19 -12.96
N ILE A 30 12.63 -0.69 -11.98
CA ILE A 30 12.82 -0.37 -10.55
C ILE A 30 13.55 -1.55 -9.94
N VAL A 31 14.79 -1.31 -9.50
CA VAL A 31 15.79 -2.31 -9.05
C VAL A 31 15.33 -3.17 -7.87
N VAL A 32 14.30 -2.71 -7.15
CA VAL A 32 13.69 -3.43 -6.01
C VAL A 32 12.67 -4.49 -6.44
N SER A 33 12.17 -4.42 -7.69
CA SER A 33 11.36 -5.46 -8.37
C SER A 33 12.16 -6.71 -8.69
N ALA A 34 13.48 -6.60 -8.86
CA ALA A 34 14.31 -7.72 -9.25
C ALA A 34 14.53 -8.72 -8.08
N VAL A 35 14.41 -8.26 -6.83
CA VAL A 35 14.30 -9.13 -5.64
C VAL A 35 12.91 -9.79 -5.56
N SER A 36 11.95 -9.42 -6.43
CA SER A 36 10.54 -9.82 -6.33
C SER A 36 10.11 -10.92 -7.32
N ALA A 37 10.98 -11.42 -8.21
CA ALA A 37 10.51 -12.22 -9.35
C ALA A 37 10.40 -13.74 -9.14
N GLN A 38 11.01 -14.38 -8.12
CA GLN A 38 11.01 -15.87 -8.07
C GLN A 38 10.89 -16.53 -6.68
N GLY A 39 10.31 -15.86 -5.68
CA GLY A 39 10.16 -16.45 -4.35
C GLY A 39 8.80 -17.10 -4.03
N ASP A 40 7.73 -16.72 -4.74
CA ASP A 40 6.38 -17.14 -4.33
C ASP A 40 5.53 -17.51 -5.55
N THR A 41 5.70 -18.74 -6.03
CA THR A 41 4.75 -19.36 -6.98
C THR A 41 3.38 -19.63 -6.35
N SER A 42 3.15 -19.21 -5.10
CA SER A 42 1.92 -19.38 -4.31
C SER A 42 1.23 -18.06 -3.98
N ALA A 43 1.82 -16.89 -4.29
CA ALA A 43 1.14 -15.61 -4.15
C ALA A 43 0.21 -15.40 -5.36
N SER A 44 -1.09 -15.63 -5.16
CA SER A 44 -2.13 -15.29 -6.14
C SER A 44 -2.36 -13.77 -6.30
N SER A 45 -1.45 -12.92 -5.81
CA SER A 45 -1.53 -11.46 -5.88
C SER A 45 -0.17 -10.85 -6.21
N SER A 46 -0.20 -9.83 -7.08
CA SER A 46 0.94 -9.00 -7.42
C SER A 46 1.50 -8.32 -6.16
N GLN A 47 2.72 -8.68 -5.79
CA GLN A 47 3.39 -8.12 -4.61
C GLN A 47 3.97 -6.72 -4.93
N PRO A 48 3.95 -5.78 -3.97
CA PRO A 48 4.45 -4.44 -4.19
C PRO A 48 5.97 -4.46 -4.38
N THR A 49 6.43 -3.70 -5.37
CA THR A 49 7.81 -3.74 -5.87
C THR A 49 8.75 -2.68 -5.28
N GLY A 50 8.22 -1.73 -4.50
CA GLY A 50 8.97 -0.61 -3.94
C GLY A 50 9.77 -0.98 -2.70
N ALA A 51 10.47 0.01 -2.12
CA ALA A 51 11.31 -0.16 -0.94
C ALA A 51 10.57 -0.79 0.26
N THR A 52 9.30 -0.43 0.46
CA THR A 52 8.45 -0.99 1.53
C THR A 52 8.05 -2.43 1.20
N GLY A 53 7.77 -2.75 -0.06
CA GLY A 53 7.47 -4.11 -0.51
C GLY A 53 8.64 -5.09 -0.29
N LEU A 54 9.88 -4.67 -0.61
CA LEU A 54 11.07 -5.44 -0.25
C LEU A 54 11.19 -5.65 1.26
N SER A 55 10.96 -4.57 2.03
CA SER A 55 11.01 -4.60 3.49
C SER A 55 10.01 -5.59 4.09
N ARG A 56 8.78 -5.66 3.56
CA ARG A 56 7.76 -6.62 4.00
C ARG A 56 8.14 -8.06 3.66
N ARG A 57 8.62 -8.31 2.44
CA ARG A 57 9.03 -9.67 2.02
C ARG A 57 10.22 -10.17 2.84
N LEU A 58 11.20 -9.32 3.09
CA LEU A 58 12.33 -9.70 3.94
C LEU A 58 11.89 -9.95 5.39
N SER A 59 11.04 -9.08 5.94
CA SER A 59 10.45 -9.29 7.27
C SER A 59 9.64 -10.57 7.34
N ALA A 60 8.93 -10.94 6.26
CA ALA A 60 8.23 -12.21 6.17
C ALA A 60 9.22 -13.38 6.12
N ALA A 61 10.25 -13.35 5.25
CA ALA A 61 11.25 -14.42 5.14
C ALA A 61 12.03 -14.66 6.45
N LEU A 62 12.36 -13.58 7.18
CA LEU A 62 13.00 -13.67 8.51
C LEU A 62 12.07 -14.26 9.58
N ARG A 63 10.75 -14.09 9.44
CA ARG A 63 9.74 -14.68 10.33
C ARG A 63 9.37 -16.11 9.97
N THR A 64 9.19 -16.40 8.68
CA THR A 64 8.44 -17.58 8.24
C THR A 64 9.26 -18.84 8.34
N ASN A 65 10.51 -18.96 7.86
CA ASN A 65 11.22 -20.26 7.98
C ASN A 65 12.72 -20.38 7.72
N ASP A 66 13.48 -19.50 7.06
CA ASP A 66 14.78 -20.00 6.49
C ASP A 66 16.03 -19.90 7.37
N LEU A 67 16.11 -19.00 8.35
CA LEU A 67 17.29 -18.93 9.24
C LEU A 67 17.11 -19.73 10.54
N GLY A 68 15.87 -19.99 10.95
CA GLY A 68 15.53 -20.69 12.20
C GLY A 68 15.20 -22.18 12.05
N ARG A 69 14.60 -22.63 10.92
CA ARG A 69 14.20 -24.04 10.77
C ARG A 69 15.23 -24.93 10.07
N SER A 70 16.10 -24.38 9.22
CA SER A 70 17.10 -25.19 8.51
C SER A 70 18.22 -25.71 9.43
N TYR A 71 18.34 -25.19 10.65
CA TYR A 71 19.19 -25.77 11.70
C TYR A 71 18.34 -26.66 12.61
N GLY A 72 18.20 -27.94 12.22
CA GLY A 72 17.55 -28.99 13.02
C GLY A 72 18.28 -29.36 14.32
N GLY A 73 19.02 -28.42 14.91
CA GLY A 73 19.73 -28.52 16.19
C GLY A 73 19.90 -27.12 16.75
N ALA A 74 19.87 -26.98 18.07
CA ALA A 74 19.91 -25.70 18.75
C ALA A 74 21.06 -24.83 18.19
N LEU A 75 20.74 -23.60 17.76
CA LEU A 75 21.72 -22.55 17.47
C LEU A 75 22.50 -22.13 18.74
N ALA A 76 22.32 -22.82 19.86
CA ALA A 76 23.01 -22.60 21.12
C ALA A 76 24.35 -23.35 21.15
N GLY A 77 25.46 -22.62 21.21
CA GLY A 77 26.77 -23.16 21.55
C GLY A 77 27.46 -23.99 20.46
N ALA A 78 27.01 -23.89 19.21
CA ALA A 78 27.52 -24.69 18.10
C ALA A 78 28.39 -23.87 17.15
N ALA A 79 29.53 -24.45 16.74
CA ALA A 79 30.22 -23.99 15.55
C ALA A 79 29.38 -24.37 14.33
N VAL A 80 28.96 -23.37 13.57
CA VAL A 80 28.25 -23.56 12.31
C VAL A 80 29.28 -23.60 11.20
N ASN A 81 29.29 -24.69 10.44
CA ASN A 81 30.05 -24.81 9.20
C ASN A 81 29.28 -25.75 8.27
N THR A 82 28.25 -25.20 7.64
CA THR A 82 27.32 -25.93 6.79
C THR A 82 27.47 -25.47 5.36
N THR A 83 27.45 -26.42 4.43
CA THR A 83 27.40 -26.13 2.99
C THR A 83 26.15 -26.79 2.45
N THR A 84 25.23 -25.98 1.95
CA THR A 84 24.00 -26.42 1.31
C THR A 84 24.18 -26.33 -0.21
N PRO A 85 24.06 -27.44 -0.95
CA PRO A 85 24.12 -27.40 -2.40
C PRO A 85 22.90 -26.70 -2.98
N CYS A 86 23.10 -25.96 -4.06
CA CYS A 86 22.02 -25.42 -4.89
C CYS A 86 21.92 -26.27 -6.18
N ASP A 87 21.03 -25.94 -7.14
CA ASP A 87 20.95 -26.67 -8.42
C ASP A 87 22.31 -26.70 -9.13
N SER A 88 23.05 -25.60 -9.00
CA SER A 88 24.49 -25.54 -9.21
C SER A 88 25.13 -24.58 -8.20
N GLY A 89 26.41 -24.76 -7.89
CA GLY A 89 27.09 -23.97 -6.85
C GLY A 89 26.64 -24.33 -5.43
N SER A 90 26.81 -23.42 -4.49
CA SER A 90 26.52 -23.71 -3.07
C SER A 90 26.28 -22.45 -2.24
N MET A 91 25.51 -22.58 -1.17
CA MET A 91 25.47 -21.63 -0.06
C MET A 91 26.26 -22.20 1.11
N GLN A 92 27.23 -21.46 1.63
CA GLN A 92 27.99 -21.82 2.82
C GLN A 92 27.64 -20.89 3.98
N VAL A 93 27.38 -21.45 5.15
CA VAL A 93 27.22 -20.69 6.39
C VAL A 93 28.29 -21.13 7.38
N THR A 94 29.07 -20.17 7.87
CA THR A 94 30.16 -20.40 8.82
C THR A 94 30.08 -19.45 10.00
N GLY A 95 30.48 -19.88 11.19
CA GLY A 95 30.57 -18.99 12.34
C GLY A 95 30.38 -19.73 13.65
N THR A 96 30.18 -18.95 14.70
CA THR A 96 29.96 -19.48 16.04
C THR A 96 28.82 -18.73 16.69
N THR A 97 27.93 -19.48 17.33
CA THR A 97 26.91 -18.93 18.21
C THR A 97 27.21 -19.34 19.65
N ALA A 98 26.96 -18.42 20.57
CA ALA A 98 27.03 -18.70 21.99
C ALA A 98 25.83 -19.55 22.43
N ASP A 99 25.88 -20.09 23.66
CA ASP A 99 24.81 -20.93 24.22
C ASP A 99 23.46 -20.22 24.28
N ASN A 100 23.45 -18.89 24.32
CA ASN A 100 22.22 -18.08 24.28
C ASN A 100 21.67 -17.86 22.85
N GLY A 101 22.29 -18.44 21.82
CA GLY A 101 21.91 -18.28 20.41
C GLY A 101 22.43 -17.00 19.75
N THR A 102 23.08 -16.10 20.49
CA THR A 102 23.71 -14.88 19.94
C THR A 102 25.04 -15.19 19.27
N GLY A 103 25.47 -14.35 18.33
CA GLY A 103 26.75 -14.58 17.65
C GLY A 103 26.81 -13.95 16.27
N THR A 104 27.76 -14.41 15.46
CA THR A 104 27.95 -13.94 14.09
C THR A 104 28.12 -15.13 13.15
N LEU A 105 27.33 -15.13 12.08
CA LEU A 105 27.34 -16.12 11.00
C LEU A 105 27.70 -15.42 9.70
N ASN A 106 28.70 -15.93 8.99
CA ASN A 106 29.04 -15.52 7.64
C ASN A 106 28.30 -16.43 6.66
N VAL A 107 27.64 -15.82 5.69
CA VAL A 107 26.96 -16.49 4.59
C VAL A 107 27.74 -16.17 3.31
N ALA A 108 28.15 -17.19 2.57
CA ALA A 108 28.76 -17.06 1.26
C ALA A 108 27.93 -17.81 0.23
N TYR A 109 27.37 -17.07 -0.73
CA TYR A 109 26.77 -17.67 -1.91
C TYR A 109 27.87 -17.82 -2.96
N ASN A 110 28.20 -19.06 -3.33
CA ASN A 110 29.22 -19.40 -4.33
C ASN A 110 28.51 -19.84 -5.62
N GLU A 111 28.15 -18.88 -6.47
CA GLU A 111 27.38 -19.12 -7.71
C GLU A 111 26.16 -20.02 -7.46
N CYS A 112 25.46 -19.78 -6.35
CA CYS A 112 24.34 -20.61 -5.92
C CYS A 112 23.15 -20.35 -6.85
N ARG A 113 22.84 -21.34 -7.68
CA ARG A 113 21.73 -21.30 -8.63
C ARG A 113 20.52 -22.03 -8.08
N THR A 114 19.36 -21.39 -8.17
CA THR A 114 18.05 -21.97 -7.87
C THR A 114 17.13 -21.67 -9.05
N GLY A 115 16.77 -22.69 -9.82
CA GLY A 115 16.01 -22.54 -11.06
C GLY A 115 16.81 -21.79 -12.15
N SER A 116 16.33 -20.61 -12.53
CA SER A 116 16.99 -19.74 -13.51
C SER A 116 17.93 -18.71 -12.91
N ASP A 117 17.86 -18.51 -11.60
CA ASP A 117 18.46 -17.38 -10.93
C ASP A 117 19.69 -17.81 -10.16
N THR A 118 20.69 -16.93 -10.11
CA THR A 118 21.99 -17.17 -9.50
C THR A 118 22.31 -16.06 -8.51
N ILE A 119 22.63 -16.45 -7.28
CA ILE A 119 23.05 -15.58 -6.19
C ILE A 119 24.54 -15.79 -5.96
N ASN A 120 25.30 -14.71 -5.90
CA ASN A 120 26.73 -14.79 -5.63
C ASN A 120 27.19 -13.64 -4.73
N GLY A 121 28.00 -13.97 -3.73
CA GLY A 121 28.67 -13.00 -2.87
C GLY A 121 28.45 -13.22 -1.37
N PRO A 122 29.18 -12.45 -0.53
CA PRO A 122 29.15 -12.62 0.91
C PRO A 122 28.15 -11.70 1.62
N ALA A 123 27.57 -12.24 2.70
CA ALA A 123 26.82 -11.51 3.71
C ALA A 123 27.18 -12.01 5.12
N THR A 124 26.87 -11.22 6.14
CA THR A 124 27.12 -11.56 7.54
C THR A 124 25.87 -11.29 8.35
N ILE A 125 25.44 -12.25 9.15
CA ILE A 125 24.33 -12.14 10.08
C ILE A 125 24.90 -12.01 11.48
N ARG A 126 24.61 -10.92 12.15
CA ARG A 126 24.87 -10.72 13.58
C ARG A 126 23.57 -10.92 14.34
N ILE A 127 23.55 -11.84 15.30
CA ILE A 127 22.39 -12.14 16.15
C ILE A 127 22.66 -11.52 17.51
N ASP A 128 21.90 -10.48 17.85
CA ASP A 128 22.04 -9.74 19.11
C ASP A 128 21.11 -10.27 20.20
N SER A 129 19.94 -10.77 19.78
CA SER A 129 18.96 -11.36 20.69
C SER A 129 18.24 -12.53 20.03
N PHE A 130 18.03 -13.58 20.81
CA PHE A 130 17.40 -14.82 20.38
C PHE A 130 16.43 -15.32 21.46
N ASP A 131 15.20 -15.62 21.06
CA ASP A 131 14.21 -16.28 21.89
C ASP A 131 14.35 -17.80 21.74
N GLN A 132 14.97 -18.43 22.74
CA GLN A 132 15.21 -19.87 22.77
C GLN A 132 13.94 -20.70 22.91
N ALA A 133 12.90 -20.18 23.56
CA ALA A 133 11.66 -20.91 23.78
C ALA A 133 10.88 -21.08 22.47
N ASN A 134 10.94 -20.07 21.60
CA ASN A 134 10.26 -20.08 20.31
C ASN A 134 11.22 -20.33 19.11
N ASN A 135 12.53 -20.42 19.34
CA ASN A 135 13.59 -20.51 18.32
C ASN A 135 13.55 -19.37 17.28
N VAL A 136 13.40 -18.14 17.75
CA VAL A 136 13.26 -16.95 16.90
C VAL A 136 14.38 -15.94 17.16
N ILE A 137 15.01 -15.42 16.10
CA ILE A 137 15.91 -14.27 16.20
C ILE A 137 15.06 -13.03 16.46
N THR A 138 15.19 -12.45 17.66
CA THR A 138 14.41 -11.28 18.08
C THR A 138 15.13 -9.96 17.83
N ASP A 139 16.46 -9.97 17.68
CA ASP A 139 17.22 -8.84 17.14
C ASP A 139 18.39 -9.38 16.32
N GLY A 140 18.37 -9.09 15.03
CA GLY A 140 19.37 -9.58 14.08
C GLY A 140 19.70 -8.53 13.04
N THR A 141 20.98 -8.41 12.69
CA THR A 141 21.48 -7.53 11.63
C THR A 141 22.12 -8.35 10.52
N LEU A 142 21.55 -8.29 9.31
CA LEU A 142 22.16 -8.78 8.08
C LEU A 142 22.98 -7.65 7.45
N THR A 143 24.27 -7.90 7.23
CA THR A 143 25.20 -7.00 6.54
C THR A 143 25.59 -7.63 5.22
N ILE A 144 25.26 -6.96 4.13
CA ILE A 144 25.50 -7.43 2.77
C ILE A 144 26.67 -6.62 2.23
N THR A 145 27.84 -7.25 2.12
CA THR A 145 29.04 -6.57 1.62
C THR A 145 28.93 -6.32 0.13
N ARG A 146 28.52 -7.36 -0.60
CA ARG A 146 28.10 -7.31 -2.01
C ARG A 146 27.50 -8.66 -2.38
N VAL A 147 26.20 -8.69 -2.64
CA VAL A 147 25.54 -9.89 -3.19
C VAL A 147 24.92 -9.50 -4.52
N ASN A 148 25.26 -10.25 -5.55
CA ASN A 148 24.75 -10.07 -6.90
C ASN A 148 23.71 -11.13 -7.19
N PHE A 149 22.66 -10.71 -7.88
CA PHE A 149 21.60 -11.55 -8.38
C PHE A 149 21.60 -11.47 -9.90
N SER A 150 21.61 -12.63 -10.56
CA SER A 150 21.60 -12.71 -12.01
C SER A 150 20.64 -13.80 -12.48
N GLY A 151 19.84 -13.52 -13.51
CA GLY A 151 18.82 -14.41 -14.05
C GLY A 151 18.07 -13.77 -15.22
N PRO A 152 17.14 -14.47 -15.87
CA PRO A 152 16.31 -13.90 -16.92
C PRO A 152 15.48 -12.72 -16.39
N GLY A 153 15.80 -11.50 -16.85
CA GLY A 153 15.13 -10.28 -16.36
C GLY A 153 15.62 -9.77 -15.01
N LEU A 154 16.63 -10.43 -14.41
CA LEU A 154 17.22 -10.08 -13.12
C LEU A 154 18.72 -9.81 -13.28
N ASN A 155 19.15 -8.59 -13.04
CA ASN A 155 20.57 -8.26 -12.95
C ASN A 155 20.74 -7.06 -12.02
N PHE A 156 21.07 -7.34 -10.76
CA PHE A 156 21.28 -6.28 -9.78
C PHE A 156 22.25 -6.70 -8.67
N GLY A 157 22.96 -5.71 -8.13
CA GLY A 157 23.79 -5.84 -6.94
C GLY A 157 23.09 -5.24 -5.73
N LEU A 158 23.31 -5.85 -4.57
CA LEU A 158 22.80 -5.37 -3.29
C LEU A 158 23.95 -5.22 -2.29
N THR A 159 23.95 -4.12 -1.55
CA THR A 159 24.93 -3.81 -0.50
C THR A 159 24.24 -3.05 0.63
N GLY A 160 24.73 -3.18 1.87
CA GLY A 160 24.25 -2.40 3.00
C GLY A 160 23.81 -3.26 4.18
N THR A 161 22.94 -2.71 5.03
CA THR A 161 22.54 -3.38 6.28
C THR A 161 21.03 -3.41 6.45
N LEU A 162 20.55 -4.48 7.08
CA LEU A 162 19.15 -4.74 7.37
C LEU A 162 19.08 -5.24 8.81
N ARG A 163 18.37 -4.53 9.67
CA ARG A 163 18.19 -4.92 11.07
C ARG A 163 16.72 -5.25 11.32
N SER A 164 16.46 -6.48 11.74
CA SER A 164 15.13 -6.96 12.12
C SER A 164 15.05 -7.07 13.63
N GLN A 165 14.00 -6.49 14.21
CA GLN A 165 13.69 -6.55 15.63
C GLN A 165 12.26 -7.04 15.82
N ILE A 166 12.06 -8.04 16.67
CA ILE A 166 10.75 -8.63 16.95
C ILE A 166 10.48 -8.44 18.43
N ASN A 167 9.40 -7.73 18.75
CA ASN A 167 8.87 -7.63 20.09
C ASN A 167 7.61 -8.50 20.20
N VAL A 168 7.81 -9.71 20.71
CA VAL A 168 6.73 -10.70 20.91
C VAL A 168 5.65 -10.17 21.85
N SER A 169 6.03 -9.48 22.94
CA SER A 169 5.09 -8.97 23.94
C SER A 169 4.20 -7.84 23.42
N ALA A 170 4.71 -7.05 22.48
CA ALA A 170 3.98 -5.97 21.83
C ALA A 170 3.42 -6.37 20.45
N ALA A 171 3.44 -7.68 20.13
CA ALA A 171 3.04 -8.23 18.84
C ALA A 171 3.56 -7.43 17.63
N SER A 172 4.81 -6.98 17.67
CA SER A 172 5.36 -6.07 16.67
C SER A 172 6.70 -6.51 16.09
N THR A 173 6.94 -6.08 14.87
CA THR A 173 8.20 -6.26 14.16
C THR A 173 8.67 -4.93 13.59
N THR A 174 9.95 -4.64 13.70
CA THR A 174 10.57 -3.44 13.13
C THR A 174 11.73 -3.87 12.23
N LEU A 175 11.69 -3.46 10.98
CA LEU A 175 12.79 -3.63 10.03
C LEU A 175 13.40 -2.26 9.71
N THR A 176 14.68 -2.11 9.96
CA THR A 176 15.46 -0.94 9.55
C THR A 176 16.35 -1.31 8.37
N THR A 177 16.22 -0.60 7.25
CA THR A 177 17.02 -0.85 6.05
C THR A 177 17.91 0.34 5.70
N ASN A 178 19.16 0.01 5.37
CA ASN A 178 20.18 0.90 4.85
C ASN A 178 20.82 0.20 3.64
N ILE A 179 20.03 -0.01 2.60
CA ILE A 179 20.37 -0.84 1.44
C ILE A 179 20.63 0.04 0.23
N VAL A 180 21.66 -0.28 -0.53
CA VAL A 180 21.86 0.21 -1.89
C VAL A 180 21.56 -0.94 -2.85
N THR A 181 20.73 -0.67 -3.85
CA THR A 181 20.55 -1.56 -4.99
C THR A 181 21.03 -0.85 -6.24
N GLN A 182 21.67 -1.60 -7.14
CA GLN A 182 22.13 -1.11 -8.44
C GLN A 182 21.70 -2.10 -9.51
N ASP A 183 20.96 -1.65 -10.53
CA ASP A 183 20.62 -2.52 -11.67
C ASP A 183 21.75 -2.60 -12.69
N GLY A 184 21.60 -3.54 -13.64
CA GLY A 184 22.51 -3.72 -14.76
C GLY A 184 22.57 -2.51 -15.73
N ALA A 185 21.64 -1.56 -15.64
CA ALA A 185 21.66 -0.31 -16.40
C ALA A 185 22.40 0.83 -15.66
N GLY A 186 22.81 0.60 -14.41
CA GLY A 186 23.52 1.56 -13.57
C GLY A 186 22.62 2.50 -12.78
N HIS A 187 21.29 2.33 -12.83
CA HIS A 187 20.37 3.03 -11.95
C HIS A 187 20.54 2.50 -10.52
N GLN A 188 20.61 3.40 -9.54
CA GLN A 188 20.72 3.00 -8.14
C GLN A 188 19.55 3.55 -7.35
N THR A 189 19.02 2.72 -6.45
CA THR A 189 18.14 3.16 -5.38
C THR A 189 18.79 2.86 -4.05
N ARG A 190 18.51 3.69 -3.05
CA ARG A 190 19.06 3.51 -1.71
C ARG A 190 18.02 3.80 -0.65
N THR A 191 18.02 3.02 0.43
CA THR A 191 17.31 3.36 1.66
C THR A 191 18.30 3.89 2.70
N GLN A 192 17.88 4.86 3.49
CA GLN A 192 18.63 5.35 4.62
C GLN A 192 17.71 5.44 5.83
N ASP A 193 18.04 4.68 6.86
CA ASP A 193 17.27 4.57 8.10
C ASP A 193 15.77 4.40 7.82
N LEU A 194 15.45 3.63 6.76
CA LEU A 194 14.06 3.34 6.42
C LEU A 194 13.57 2.28 7.39
N VAL A 195 12.76 2.72 8.33
CA VAL A 195 12.15 1.93 9.38
C VAL A 195 10.72 1.60 8.98
N VAL A 196 10.42 0.31 8.90
CA VAL A 196 9.07 -0.22 8.72
C VAL A 196 8.70 -0.98 9.99
N THR A 197 7.67 -0.52 10.69
CA THR A 197 7.16 -1.17 11.90
C THR A 197 5.76 -1.71 11.64
N ASN A 198 5.60 -3.02 11.79
CA ASN A 198 4.31 -3.69 11.76
C ASN A 198 3.88 -4.06 13.17
N VAL A 199 2.63 -3.77 13.50
CA VAL A 199 1.96 -4.21 14.73
C VAL A 199 0.80 -5.12 14.34
N TYR A 200 0.86 -6.36 14.82
CA TYR A 200 -0.09 -7.42 14.52
C TYR A 200 -1.12 -7.55 15.64
N ASP A 201 -2.27 -8.14 15.30
CA ASP A 201 -3.20 -8.67 16.29
C ASP A 201 -2.62 -9.87 17.04
N ASP A 202 -1.95 -10.78 16.31
CA ASP A 202 -1.19 -11.89 16.85
C ASP A 202 0.09 -12.08 16.02
N VAL A 203 1.26 -12.03 16.68
CA VAL A 203 2.56 -12.13 16.00
C VAL A 203 2.83 -13.53 15.40
N LYS A 204 2.17 -14.58 15.91
CA LYS A 204 2.33 -15.97 15.48
C LYS A 204 1.34 -16.34 14.37
N ALA A 205 0.13 -15.78 14.42
CA ALA A 205 -0.93 -16.06 13.45
C ALA A 205 -1.70 -14.77 13.08
N PRO A 206 -1.05 -13.82 12.40
CA PRO A 206 -1.63 -12.51 12.14
C PRO A 206 -2.84 -12.61 11.21
N THR A 207 -3.96 -12.01 11.62
CA THR A 207 -5.15 -11.86 10.76
C THR A 207 -5.18 -10.49 10.10
N PHE A 208 -4.77 -9.44 10.82
CA PHE A 208 -4.63 -8.07 10.32
C PHE A 208 -3.39 -7.42 10.93
N PHE A 209 -2.95 -6.30 10.37
CA PHE A 209 -1.86 -5.53 10.96
C PHE A 209 -1.96 -4.05 10.65
N THR A 210 -1.23 -3.26 11.44
CA THR A 210 -0.96 -1.85 11.14
C THR A 210 0.51 -1.67 10.81
N GLU A 211 0.81 -0.79 9.88
CA GLU A 211 2.17 -0.47 9.44
C GLU A 211 2.45 1.01 9.66
N SER A 212 3.66 1.32 10.13
CA SER A 212 4.23 2.65 10.08
C SER A 212 5.55 2.63 9.32
N ILE A 213 5.79 3.68 8.55
CA ILE A 213 7.00 3.83 7.74
C ILE A 213 7.60 5.19 8.04
N SER A 214 8.91 5.21 8.27
CA SER A 214 9.68 6.45 8.40
C SER A 214 11.10 6.26 7.85
N GLY A 215 11.75 7.35 7.46
CA GLY A 215 13.14 7.32 6.98
C GLY A 215 13.25 7.91 5.59
N ARG A 216 14.24 7.48 4.81
CA ARG A 216 14.56 8.12 3.53
C ARG A 216 14.78 7.12 2.41
N VAL A 217 14.27 7.45 1.23
CA VAL A 217 14.48 6.68 0.00
C VAL A 217 15.12 7.58 -1.05
N PHE A 218 16.14 7.06 -1.72
CA PHE A 218 16.90 7.70 -2.78
C PHE A 218 16.64 6.99 -4.09
N ASP A 219 16.52 7.78 -5.14
CA ASP A 219 16.51 7.37 -6.53
C ASP A 219 17.62 8.11 -7.27
N GLY A 220 18.36 7.40 -8.12
CA GLY A 220 19.50 7.96 -8.84
C GLY A 220 19.17 9.08 -9.82
N THR A 221 17.91 9.15 -10.26
CA THR A 221 17.41 10.13 -11.21
C THR A 221 16.66 11.26 -10.50
N GLN A 222 15.84 10.93 -9.50
CA GLN A 222 14.94 11.89 -8.85
C GLN A 222 15.55 12.60 -7.63
N GLY A 223 16.58 12.03 -6.98
CA GLY A 223 17.06 12.50 -5.67
C GLY A 223 16.43 11.72 -4.52
N TYR A 224 16.33 12.32 -3.33
CA TYR A 224 15.74 11.65 -2.16
C TYR A 224 14.42 12.24 -1.72
N VAL A 225 13.58 11.39 -1.12
CA VAL A 225 12.39 11.79 -0.36
C VAL A 225 12.46 11.21 1.05
N ASP A 226 12.04 12.02 2.01
CA ASP A 226 11.76 11.57 3.37
C ASP A 226 10.33 10.99 3.42
N VAL A 227 10.21 9.77 3.94
CA VAL A 227 8.98 9.00 4.02
C VAL A 227 8.42 9.13 5.43
N SER A 228 7.11 9.33 5.53
CA SER A 228 6.39 9.24 6.79
C SER A 228 4.97 8.70 6.58
N THR A 229 4.42 8.03 7.59
CA THR A 229 3.03 7.56 7.58
C THR A 229 2.21 8.26 8.64
N GLN A 230 0.94 8.52 8.35
CA GLN A 230 -0.01 9.13 9.26
C GLN A 230 -1.34 8.39 9.21
N THR A 231 -2.02 8.31 10.35
CA THR A 231 -3.40 7.80 10.41
C THR A 231 -4.30 8.73 9.63
N ALA A 232 -5.10 8.17 8.71
CA ALA A 232 -6.09 8.96 8.00
C ALA A 232 -7.09 9.57 9.01
N PRO A 233 -7.60 10.79 8.79
CA PRO A 233 -8.63 11.36 9.63
C PRO A 233 -9.83 10.40 9.79
N PHE A 234 -10.43 10.34 10.97
CA PHE A 234 -11.61 9.50 11.31
C PHE A 234 -11.40 7.98 11.27
N THR A 235 -10.18 7.50 11.02
CA THR A 235 -9.82 6.08 11.09
C THR A 235 -9.00 5.76 12.35
N ALA A 236 -9.01 6.60 13.38
CA ALA A 236 -8.53 6.21 14.70
C ALA A 236 -9.55 5.22 15.30
N PRO A 237 -9.14 4.06 15.84
CA PRO A 237 -7.81 3.73 16.37
C PRO A 237 -6.91 2.88 15.45
N TRP A 238 -7.18 2.76 14.15
CA TRP A 238 -6.64 1.73 13.24
C TRP A 238 -5.17 1.93 12.79
N GLY A 239 -4.37 2.73 13.50
CA GLY A 239 -2.95 2.95 13.20
C GLY A 239 -2.66 3.79 11.95
N PRO A 240 -1.39 3.97 11.55
CA PRO A 240 -1.03 4.84 10.43
C PRO A 240 -1.45 4.29 9.07
N LEU A 241 -1.10 3.03 8.77
CA LEU A 241 -1.60 2.28 7.64
C LEU A 241 -2.28 1.01 8.15
N TYR A 242 -3.50 0.72 7.72
CA TYR A 242 -4.26 -0.44 8.16
C TYR A 242 -4.33 -1.50 7.06
N PHE A 243 -4.11 -2.76 7.42
CA PHE A 243 -4.18 -3.91 6.54
C PHE A 243 -5.12 -4.97 7.11
N ALA A 244 -6.30 -5.13 6.51
CA ALA A 244 -7.35 -6.04 6.96
C ALA A 244 -6.97 -7.53 6.87
N THR A 245 -5.97 -7.87 6.05
CA THR A 245 -5.45 -9.23 5.89
C THR A 245 -3.93 -9.25 5.96
N SER A 246 -3.34 -10.36 6.41
CA SER A 246 -1.89 -10.53 6.48
C SER A 246 -1.19 -10.73 5.13
N THR A 247 -1.95 -10.91 4.05
CA THR A 247 -1.42 -11.21 2.70
C THR A 247 -1.65 -10.11 1.67
N GLN A 248 -2.42 -9.07 1.99
CA GLN A 248 -2.67 -8.00 1.04
C GLN A 248 -1.44 -7.12 0.80
N SER A 249 -1.34 -6.61 -0.42
CA SER A 249 -0.20 -5.82 -0.89
C SER A 249 -0.25 -4.36 -0.45
N PHE A 250 -1.44 -3.78 -0.37
CA PHE A 250 -1.68 -2.36 -0.13
C PHE A 250 -2.60 -2.16 1.07
N PRO A 251 -2.47 -1.03 1.78
CA PRO A 251 -3.31 -0.75 2.93
C PRO A 251 -4.75 -0.48 2.49
N ASP A 252 -5.72 -0.87 3.32
CA ASP A 252 -7.11 -0.44 3.13
C ASP A 252 -7.22 1.06 3.32
N TRP A 253 -6.55 1.61 4.36
CA TRP A 253 -6.58 3.02 4.72
C TRP A 253 -5.22 3.49 5.23
N GLY A 254 -5.05 4.81 5.24
CA GLY A 254 -3.87 5.46 5.78
C GLY A 254 -3.24 6.42 4.78
N ILE A 255 -2.28 7.19 5.27
CA ILE A 255 -1.60 8.21 4.49
C ILE A 255 -0.10 7.96 4.52
N ILE A 256 0.53 8.02 3.35
CA ILE A 256 1.98 8.01 3.16
C ILE A 256 2.37 9.36 2.58
N THR A 257 3.22 10.11 3.27
CA THR A 257 3.72 11.40 2.81
C THR A 257 5.18 11.26 2.43
N LEU A 258 5.49 11.66 1.19
CA LEU A 258 6.84 11.74 0.66
C LEU A 258 7.24 13.19 0.56
N THR A 259 8.26 13.60 1.31
CA THR A 259 8.73 14.99 1.37
C THR A 259 10.07 15.09 0.66
N GLY A 260 10.09 15.88 -0.42
CA GLY A 260 11.29 16.23 -1.17
C GLY A 260 11.93 17.51 -0.64
N ALA A 261 12.35 18.39 -1.54
CA ALA A 261 13.04 19.64 -1.21
C ALA A 261 12.09 20.65 -0.52
N ALA A 262 11.29 21.34 -1.31
CA ALA A 262 10.21 22.22 -0.84
C ALA A 262 8.87 21.71 -1.37
N SER A 263 8.76 20.41 -1.60
CA SER A 263 7.67 19.80 -2.35
C SER A 263 7.32 18.47 -1.71
N SER A 264 6.07 18.04 -1.78
CA SER A 264 5.64 16.76 -1.26
C SER A 264 4.60 16.09 -2.14
N VAL A 265 4.44 14.77 -1.95
CA VAL A 265 3.26 14.05 -2.41
C VAL A 265 2.66 13.29 -1.25
N LYS A 266 1.35 13.46 -1.05
CA LYS A 266 0.55 12.73 -0.08
C LYS A 266 -0.21 11.63 -0.81
N ILE A 267 0.04 10.38 -0.44
CA ILE A 267 -0.59 9.19 -0.99
C ILE A 267 -1.62 8.72 0.04
N THR A 268 -2.90 8.89 -0.27
CA THR A 268 -4.00 8.45 0.57
C THR A 268 -4.58 7.17 0.00
N SER A 269 -4.60 6.09 0.79
CA SER A 269 -5.27 4.86 0.36
C SER A 269 -6.78 5.09 0.21
N LYS A 270 -7.35 4.59 -0.90
CA LYS A 270 -8.79 4.52 -1.14
C LYS A 270 -9.27 3.07 -1.19
N GLY A 271 -8.52 2.19 -0.55
CA GLY A 271 -8.69 0.74 -0.59
C GLY A 271 -7.46 0.06 -1.19
N THR A 272 -7.53 -1.27 -1.25
CA THR A 272 -6.41 -2.10 -1.69
C THR A 272 -6.11 -1.98 -3.20
N ASN A 273 -7.02 -1.42 -3.98
CA ASN A 273 -6.88 -1.29 -5.43
C ASN A 273 -6.42 0.10 -5.86
N VAL A 274 -6.89 1.17 -5.22
CA VAL A 274 -6.73 2.56 -5.67
C VAL A 274 -6.10 3.42 -4.58
N ALA A 275 -5.27 4.37 -5.01
CA ALA A 275 -4.77 5.45 -4.18
C ALA A 275 -5.07 6.81 -4.79
N LYS A 276 -5.20 7.80 -3.92
CA LYS A 276 -5.22 9.23 -4.28
C LYS A 276 -3.83 9.81 -4.03
N LEU A 277 -3.22 10.42 -5.03
CA LEU A 277 -2.01 11.23 -4.91
C LEU A 277 -2.41 12.71 -4.89
N GLU A 278 -1.86 13.45 -3.94
CA GLU A 278 -2.01 14.90 -3.85
C GLU A 278 -0.61 15.51 -3.80
N VAL A 279 -0.24 16.22 -4.87
CA VAL A 279 1.08 16.80 -5.07
C VAL A 279 1.06 18.26 -4.66
N ASP A 280 1.97 18.64 -3.77
CA ASP A 280 2.30 20.02 -3.42
C ASP A 280 3.71 20.29 -3.96
N SER A 281 3.82 20.91 -5.12
CA SER A 281 5.07 21.07 -5.86
C SER A 281 5.91 22.24 -5.34
N ASN A 282 5.29 23.19 -4.64
CA ASN A 282 5.92 24.44 -4.23
C ASN A 282 6.07 24.58 -2.69
N GLY A 283 5.42 23.70 -1.92
CA GLY A 283 5.53 23.60 -0.47
C GLY A 283 4.71 24.63 0.29
N ASP A 284 3.72 25.26 -0.34
CA ASP A 284 2.84 26.23 0.29
C ASP A 284 1.65 25.57 1.03
N GLY A 285 1.53 24.24 0.95
CA GLY A 285 0.48 23.45 1.57
C GLY A 285 -0.81 23.38 0.74
N ILE A 286 -0.83 23.97 -0.45
CA ILE A 286 -1.90 23.84 -1.44
C ILE A 286 -1.54 22.71 -2.41
N VAL A 287 -2.53 21.90 -2.76
CA VAL A 287 -2.36 20.82 -3.73
C VAL A 287 -2.38 21.40 -5.14
N ASP A 288 -1.29 21.23 -5.88
CA ASP A 288 -1.15 21.65 -7.28
C ASP A 288 -1.72 20.62 -8.26
N ALA A 289 -1.65 19.33 -7.90
CA ALA A 289 -2.12 18.24 -8.75
C ALA A 289 -2.71 17.11 -7.92
N THR A 290 -3.80 16.52 -8.41
CA THR A 290 -4.49 15.39 -7.77
C THR A 290 -4.69 14.29 -8.79
N ALA A 291 -4.36 13.06 -8.43
CA ALA A 291 -4.62 11.90 -9.27
C ALA A 291 -5.21 10.75 -8.47
N HIS A 292 -6.16 10.03 -9.08
CA HIS A 292 -6.65 8.73 -8.61
C HIS A 292 -6.19 7.68 -9.61
N MET A 293 -5.57 6.62 -9.10
CA MET A 293 -5.15 5.52 -9.96
C MET A 293 -4.93 4.26 -9.14
N PRO A 294 -4.96 3.09 -9.80
CA PRO A 294 -4.51 1.87 -9.18
C PRO A 294 -3.08 1.99 -8.65
N TRP A 295 -2.77 1.32 -7.53
CA TRP A 295 -1.40 1.29 -7.00
C TRP A 295 -0.38 0.76 -8.03
N SER A 296 -0.82 -0.13 -8.92
CA SER A 296 -0.04 -0.63 -10.08
C SER A 296 0.40 0.43 -11.06
N ASP A 297 -0.32 1.54 -11.14
CA ASP A 297 -0.17 2.49 -12.23
C ASP A 297 0.76 3.66 -11.93
N PHE A 298 1.32 3.71 -10.71
CA PHE A 298 2.21 4.80 -10.29
C PHE A 298 3.42 4.99 -11.21
N ASN A 299 3.97 3.92 -11.78
CA ASN A 299 5.10 3.97 -12.70
C ASN A 299 4.77 3.39 -14.09
N THR A 300 3.51 3.52 -14.51
CA THR A 300 3.09 3.19 -15.88
C THR A 300 2.86 4.48 -16.67
N ALA A 301 2.39 4.35 -17.92
CA ALA A 301 1.98 5.51 -18.70
C ALA A 301 0.85 6.29 -18.00
N VAL A 302 0.00 5.64 -17.21
CA VAL A 302 -1.08 6.29 -16.45
C VAL A 302 -0.53 7.22 -15.37
N GLY A 303 0.55 6.86 -14.66
CA GLY A 303 1.15 7.69 -13.61
C GLY A 303 2.17 8.74 -14.08
N ALA A 304 2.31 8.96 -15.38
CA ALA A 304 3.40 9.76 -15.96
C ALA A 304 3.18 11.28 -15.89
N ASP A 305 1.93 11.76 -15.92
CA ASP A 305 1.58 13.17 -15.80
C ASP A 305 0.29 13.35 -14.98
N LEU A 306 0.45 13.73 -13.71
CA LEU A 306 -0.65 13.89 -12.78
C LEU A 306 -1.37 15.25 -12.88
N ALA A 307 -0.99 16.11 -13.83
CA ALA A 307 -1.67 17.38 -14.06
C ALA A 307 -3.07 17.15 -14.65
N ASP A 308 -3.97 18.11 -14.43
CA ASP A 308 -5.35 18.12 -14.93
C ASP A 308 -5.53 19.44 -15.70
N ASN A 309 -5.38 19.39 -17.02
CA ASN A 309 -5.32 20.59 -17.86
C ASN A 309 -6.69 21.25 -18.08
N ASP A 310 -7.76 20.47 -18.09
CA ASP A 310 -9.12 20.97 -18.33
C ASP A 310 -9.95 21.12 -17.04
N GLY A 311 -9.39 20.72 -15.90
CA GLY A 311 -9.92 20.97 -14.56
C GLY A 311 -11.12 20.09 -14.23
N ASP A 312 -11.20 18.91 -14.82
CA ASP A 312 -12.37 18.07 -14.73
C ASP A 312 -12.30 17.03 -13.60
N GLY A 313 -11.11 16.86 -13.01
CA GLY A 313 -10.79 15.95 -11.92
C GLY A 313 -10.03 14.68 -12.35
N MET A 314 -9.90 14.42 -13.65
CA MET A 314 -9.07 13.36 -14.23
C MET A 314 -7.70 13.93 -14.61
N HIS A 315 -6.64 13.12 -14.51
CA HIS A 315 -5.30 13.59 -14.86
C HIS A 315 -4.93 13.23 -16.31
N ASN A 316 -4.15 14.09 -16.94
CA ASN A 316 -3.83 14.07 -18.36
C ASN A 316 -3.39 12.69 -18.88
N SER A 317 -2.54 12.00 -18.12
CA SER A 317 -2.00 10.72 -18.56
C SER A 317 -2.97 9.55 -18.43
N PHE A 318 -3.94 9.61 -17.50
CA PHE A 318 -5.06 8.65 -17.48
C PHE A 318 -5.91 8.83 -18.74
N GLU A 319 -6.29 10.06 -19.04
CA GLU A 319 -7.14 10.37 -20.19
C GLU A 319 -6.46 9.98 -21.50
N THR A 320 -5.20 10.38 -21.67
CA THR A 320 -4.41 10.02 -22.85
C THR A 320 -4.25 8.50 -22.99
N PHE A 321 -4.02 7.78 -21.89
CA PHE A 321 -3.83 6.34 -21.90
C PHE A 321 -5.09 5.59 -22.33
N TYR A 322 -6.26 6.04 -21.87
CA TYR A 322 -7.55 5.43 -22.21
C TYR A 322 -8.24 6.03 -23.43
N GLY A 323 -7.58 6.97 -24.13
CA GLY A 323 -8.09 7.56 -25.36
C GLY A 323 -9.17 8.63 -25.16
N LEU A 324 -9.27 9.19 -23.95
CA LEU A 324 -10.03 10.38 -23.63
C LEU A 324 -9.24 11.65 -24.04
N ASN A 325 -9.82 12.83 -23.84
CA ASN A 325 -9.23 14.09 -24.27
C ASN A 325 -8.86 14.99 -23.08
N PRO A 326 -7.55 15.10 -22.73
CA PRO A 326 -7.05 15.89 -21.59
C PRO A 326 -7.13 17.41 -21.76
N ASN A 327 -7.99 17.88 -22.66
CA ASN A 327 -8.24 19.30 -22.90
C ASN A 327 -9.76 19.56 -23.05
N SER A 328 -10.61 18.62 -22.59
CA SER A 328 -12.05 18.65 -22.76
C SER A 328 -12.78 17.99 -21.58
N ALA A 329 -13.05 18.79 -20.55
CA ALA A 329 -13.79 18.43 -19.35
C ALA A 329 -15.21 17.83 -19.54
N ALA A 330 -15.71 17.78 -20.78
CA ALA A 330 -17.01 17.24 -21.13
C ALA A 330 -17.03 15.71 -21.21
N ASP A 331 -15.91 15.08 -21.58
CA ASP A 331 -15.88 13.63 -21.83
C ASP A 331 -15.86 12.81 -20.53
N LYS A 332 -15.50 13.39 -19.38
CA LYS A 332 -15.66 12.74 -18.07
C LYS A 332 -17.04 12.19 -17.78
N ASN A 333 -18.08 12.87 -18.30
CA ASN A 333 -19.48 12.48 -18.10
C ASN A 333 -19.99 11.57 -19.21
N THR A 334 -19.14 11.21 -20.17
CA THR A 334 -19.47 10.23 -21.21
C THR A 334 -19.11 8.83 -20.74
N ASP A 335 -19.72 7.85 -21.39
CA ASP A 335 -19.47 6.43 -21.21
C ASP A 335 -18.81 5.95 -22.52
N ALA A 336 -17.48 5.86 -22.52
CA ALA A 336 -16.71 5.64 -23.73
C ALA A 336 -16.82 4.20 -24.26
N ASP A 337 -17.14 3.22 -23.38
CA ASP A 337 -17.22 1.81 -23.73
C ASP A 337 -18.64 1.21 -23.70
N GLY A 338 -19.62 1.98 -23.25
CA GLY A 338 -21.03 1.67 -23.28
C GLY A 338 -21.48 0.68 -22.20
N ASP A 339 -20.79 0.58 -21.07
CA ASP A 339 -21.15 -0.33 -19.98
C ASP A 339 -22.13 0.27 -18.94
N GLY A 340 -22.44 1.55 -19.09
CA GLY A 340 -23.35 2.29 -18.23
C GLY A 340 -22.68 3.08 -17.11
N PHE A 341 -21.36 3.16 -17.06
CA PHE A 341 -20.62 4.01 -16.13
C PHE A 341 -19.93 5.16 -16.86
N SER A 342 -19.90 6.34 -16.22
CA SER A 342 -19.13 7.47 -16.77
C SER A 342 -17.62 7.25 -16.60
N ASN A 343 -16.83 7.80 -17.52
CA ASN A 343 -15.37 7.77 -17.46
C ASN A 343 -14.84 8.26 -16.09
N TYR A 344 -15.47 9.28 -15.50
CA TYR A 344 -15.10 9.79 -14.18
C TYR A 344 -15.40 8.81 -13.04
N THR A 345 -16.51 8.07 -13.12
CA THR A 345 -16.85 7.05 -12.12
C THR A 345 -15.80 5.95 -12.13
N GLU A 346 -15.41 5.51 -13.32
CA GLU A 346 -14.39 4.48 -13.51
C GLU A 346 -13.01 4.94 -13.08
N TYR A 347 -12.66 6.20 -13.39
CA TYR A 347 -11.45 6.85 -12.91
C TYR A 347 -11.33 6.79 -11.38
N LEU A 348 -12.39 7.16 -10.66
CA LEU A 348 -12.42 7.08 -9.19
C LEU A 348 -12.38 5.65 -8.66
N ALA A 349 -12.96 4.70 -9.40
CA ALA A 349 -12.96 3.28 -9.05
C ALA A 349 -11.65 2.56 -9.42
N GLY A 350 -10.78 3.20 -10.22
CA GLY A 350 -9.58 2.59 -10.79
C GLY A 350 -9.89 1.49 -11.80
N THR A 351 -11.00 1.62 -12.54
CA THR A 351 -11.37 0.73 -13.64
C THR A 351 -11.03 1.33 -14.99
N ASN A 352 -11.12 0.54 -16.05
CA ASN A 352 -10.71 0.92 -17.41
C ASN A 352 -11.91 1.42 -18.23
N PRO A 353 -12.00 2.74 -18.53
CA PRO A 353 -13.13 3.33 -19.25
C PRO A 353 -13.18 3.06 -20.74
N ALA A 354 -12.21 2.29 -21.26
CA ALA A 354 -12.18 1.84 -22.65
C ALA A 354 -12.51 0.34 -22.77
N SER A 355 -13.07 -0.28 -21.73
CA SER A 355 -13.28 -1.72 -21.68
C SER A 355 -14.55 -2.08 -20.90
N ASN A 356 -15.64 -2.32 -21.64
CA ASN A 356 -16.97 -2.63 -21.10
C ASN A 356 -17.05 -3.80 -20.08
N GLY A 357 -16.06 -4.70 -20.08
CA GLY A 357 -15.95 -5.76 -19.06
C GLY A 357 -15.35 -5.31 -17.72
N SER A 358 -14.87 -4.08 -17.64
CA SER A 358 -14.15 -3.49 -16.52
C SER A 358 -15.03 -2.51 -15.74
N VAL A 359 -16.13 -3.01 -15.20
CA VAL A 359 -17.07 -2.17 -14.45
C VAL A 359 -16.57 -1.85 -13.03
N PRO A 360 -16.89 -0.67 -12.47
CA PRO A 360 -16.75 -0.39 -11.05
C PRO A 360 -17.42 -1.47 -10.20
N SER A 361 -16.74 -1.89 -9.11
CA SER A 361 -17.37 -2.82 -8.17
C SER A 361 -18.58 -2.16 -7.53
N PRO A 362 -19.74 -2.85 -7.41
CA PRO A 362 -20.88 -2.30 -6.70
C PRO A 362 -20.44 -1.91 -5.29
N VAL A 363 -20.68 -0.63 -4.93
CA VAL A 363 -20.21 0.03 -3.70
C VAL A 363 -20.21 -0.95 -2.53
N ARG A 364 -19.01 -1.39 -2.10
CA ARG A 364 -18.87 -2.40 -1.03
C ARG A 364 -18.98 -1.81 0.37
N HIS A 365 -18.78 -0.51 0.54
CA HIS A 365 -18.71 0.12 1.85
C HIS A 365 -19.50 1.43 1.91
N ILE A 366 -20.43 1.50 2.86
CA ILE A 366 -21.03 2.73 3.36
C ILE A 366 -20.64 2.79 4.83
N TRP A 367 -19.88 3.81 5.23
CA TRP A 367 -19.56 4.05 6.63
C TRP A 367 -20.27 5.29 7.12
N VAL A 368 -21.21 5.09 8.04
CA VAL A 368 -21.71 6.14 8.93
C VAL A 368 -20.83 6.03 10.17
N THR A 369 -19.97 7.01 10.40
CA THR A 369 -19.23 7.08 11.67
C THR A 369 -20.15 7.73 12.71
N GLY A 370 -20.04 7.30 13.97
CA GLY A 370 -20.95 7.61 15.09
C GLY A 370 -20.98 9.07 15.56
N ASN A 371 -20.94 10.02 14.62
CA ASN A 371 -21.04 11.43 14.87
C ASN A 371 -21.49 12.22 13.63
N HIS A 372 -22.39 11.72 12.78
CA HIS A 372 -22.70 12.44 11.52
C HIS A 372 -24.17 12.37 11.08
N ASP A 373 -24.78 13.56 10.99
CA ASP A 373 -26.10 13.83 10.40
C ASP A 373 -26.08 13.62 8.88
N LEU A 374 -27.14 13.02 8.33
CA LEU A 374 -27.43 13.05 6.90
C LEU A 374 -28.09 14.40 6.56
N ALA A 375 -27.44 15.23 5.76
CA ALA A 375 -28.04 16.45 5.24
C ALA A 375 -28.77 16.15 3.92
N VAL A 376 -29.96 16.74 3.76
CA VAL A 376 -30.74 16.67 2.51
C VAL A 376 -30.52 17.96 1.75
N ASP A 377 -30.19 17.86 0.45
CA ASP A 377 -30.19 19.03 -0.42
C ASP A 377 -31.65 19.49 -0.65
N PRO A 378 -32.02 20.69 -0.18
CA PRO A 378 -33.39 21.18 -0.30
C PRO A 378 -33.80 21.50 -1.75
N ALA A 379 -32.86 21.60 -2.70
CA ALA A 379 -33.16 21.86 -4.10
C ALA A 379 -33.52 20.60 -4.91
N THR A 380 -32.94 19.43 -4.54
CA THR A 380 -33.03 18.21 -5.35
C THR A 380 -33.66 17.01 -4.63
N GLY A 381 -33.72 17.02 -3.29
CA GLY A 381 -34.28 15.92 -2.49
C GLY A 381 -33.41 14.66 -2.45
N LEU A 382 -32.13 14.77 -2.83
CA LEU A 382 -31.13 13.70 -2.78
C LEU A 382 -30.50 13.57 -1.39
N ILE A 383 -30.03 12.37 -1.04
CA ILE A 383 -29.37 12.06 0.24
C ILE A 383 -27.87 12.28 0.09
N GLN A 384 -27.27 13.12 0.94
CA GLN A 384 -25.81 13.27 1.00
C GLN A 384 -25.21 12.18 1.90
N ILE A 385 -24.26 11.40 1.35
CA ILE A 385 -23.43 10.51 2.16
C ILE A 385 -22.09 11.20 2.40
N PHE A 386 -21.75 11.39 3.67
CA PHE A 386 -20.49 12.00 4.07
C PHE A 386 -19.39 10.93 4.11
N ILE A 387 -18.36 11.12 3.30
CA ILE A 387 -17.13 10.32 3.34
C ILE A 387 -16.04 11.16 4.01
N GLY A 388 -15.97 11.09 5.35
CA GLY A 388 -14.96 11.82 6.12
C GLY A 388 -15.03 13.35 6.01
N SER A 389 -14.00 14.04 6.50
CA SER A 389 -14.02 15.50 6.76
C SER A 389 -14.08 16.40 5.54
N GLY A 390 -15.26 16.54 4.95
CA GLY A 390 -15.62 17.79 4.29
C GLY A 390 -15.98 17.71 2.82
N SER A 391 -16.33 16.53 2.29
CA SER A 391 -17.13 16.51 1.06
C SER A 391 -18.11 15.35 1.02
N GLY A 392 -19.41 15.69 0.99
CA GLY A 392 -20.47 14.74 0.69
C GLY A 392 -20.42 14.34 -0.78
N VAL A 393 -20.69 13.06 -1.08
CA VAL A 393 -20.93 12.56 -2.43
C VAL A 393 -22.41 12.25 -2.55
N THR A 394 -23.00 12.64 -3.67
CA THR A 394 -24.40 12.41 -4.00
C THR A 394 -24.56 10.98 -4.51
N LEU A 395 -25.52 10.24 -3.97
CA LEU A 395 -25.95 8.95 -4.52
C LEU A 395 -27.34 9.11 -5.11
N ASP A 396 -27.45 8.88 -6.42
CA ASP A 396 -28.76 8.77 -7.07
C ASP A 396 -29.39 7.43 -6.67
N PRO A 397 -30.56 7.42 -5.99
CA PRO A 397 -31.20 6.20 -5.51
C PRO A 397 -31.82 5.33 -6.62
N VAL A 398 -31.80 5.80 -7.87
CA VAL A 398 -32.31 5.09 -9.06
C VAL A 398 -31.17 4.57 -9.93
N THR A 399 -30.09 5.34 -10.11
CA THR A 399 -28.97 4.96 -11.01
C THR A 399 -27.74 4.41 -10.29
N LEU A 400 -27.64 4.56 -8.96
CA LEU A 400 -26.47 4.14 -8.15
C LEU A 400 -25.15 4.82 -8.52
N GLU A 401 -25.18 5.94 -9.25
CA GLU A 401 -23.99 6.70 -9.62
C GLU A 401 -23.45 7.55 -8.46
N LEU A 402 -22.12 7.63 -8.34
CA LEU A 402 -21.40 8.49 -7.40
C LEU A 402 -21.18 9.88 -8.04
N GLY A 403 -21.97 10.88 -7.63
CA GLY A 403 -21.92 12.23 -8.18
C GLY A 403 -21.30 13.28 -7.24
N GLN A 404 -20.37 14.07 -7.80
CA GLN A 404 -19.73 15.33 -7.34
C GLN A 404 -19.59 15.62 -5.82
N THR A 405 -18.37 16.01 -5.44
CA THR A 405 -18.00 16.45 -4.09
C THR A 405 -18.45 17.90 -3.81
N PHE A 406 -19.17 18.12 -2.70
CA PHE A 406 -19.47 19.48 -2.20
C PHE A 406 -18.52 19.89 -1.07
N SER A 407 -17.89 21.06 -1.18
CA SER A 407 -17.18 21.72 -0.06
C SER A 407 -18.05 22.84 0.53
N GLY A 408 -18.21 22.90 1.86
CA GLY A 408 -18.54 24.17 2.55
C GLY A 408 -19.74 24.24 3.49
N ALA A 409 -20.31 23.13 3.99
CA ALA A 409 -21.35 23.20 5.02
C ALA A 409 -20.77 23.06 6.44
N THR A 410 -21.15 23.98 7.34
CA THR A 410 -20.84 23.92 8.78
C THR A 410 -21.76 22.92 9.50
N GLU A 411 -21.16 22.05 10.32
CA GLU A 411 -21.78 21.00 11.15
C GLU A 411 -22.84 21.51 12.16
N PRO A 412 -24.07 20.95 12.22
CA PRO A 412 -24.95 21.02 13.38
C PRO A 412 -24.69 19.83 14.34
N ASN A 413 -24.97 20.01 15.64
CA ASN A 413 -24.63 19.03 16.69
C ASN A 413 -25.82 18.15 17.17
N THR A 414 -25.45 16.94 17.61
CA THR A 414 -26.02 15.99 18.59
C THR A 414 -27.47 15.47 18.49
N THR A 415 -27.65 14.17 18.15
CA THR A 415 -28.10 13.06 19.04
C THR A 415 -28.30 11.73 18.29
N ASN A 416 -28.12 10.59 18.98
CA ASN A 416 -28.31 9.21 18.49
C ASN A 416 -29.64 8.99 17.74
N GLN A 417 -29.65 9.06 16.40
CA GLN A 417 -30.83 8.77 15.58
C GLN A 417 -30.53 7.71 14.50
N THR A 418 -31.29 6.61 14.53
CA THR A 418 -31.28 5.51 13.54
C THR A 418 -32.24 5.75 12.36
N SER A 419 -32.82 6.95 12.29
CA SER A 419 -33.78 7.36 11.27
C SER A 419 -33.59 8.84 10.94
N VAL A 420 -33.65 9.22 9.66
CA VAL A 420 -33.56 10.63 9.22
C VAL A 420 -34.78 10.98 8.38
N THR A 421 -35.35 12.17 8.61
CA THR A 421 -36.48 12.69 7.85
C THR A 421 -36.02 13.79 6.89
N ASP A 422 -36.37 13.66 5.62
CA ASP A 422 -36.02 14.66 4.62
C ASP A 422 -36.91 15.92 4.67
N ALA A 423 -36.55 16.93 3.88
CA ALA A 423 -37.30 18.18 3.77
C ALA A 423 -38.75 17.99 3.24
N GLN A 424 -39.04 16.82 2.66
CA GLN A 424 -40.37 16.43 2.15
C GLN A 424 -41.15 15.58 3.16
N GLY A 425 -40.63 15.36 4.38
CA GLY A 425 -41.29 14.63 5.45
C GLY A 425 -41.21 13.10 5.34
N ARG A 426 -40.35 12.56 4.46
CA ARG A 426 -40.12 11.12 4.33
C ARG A 426 -39.04 10.67 5.29
N THR A 427 -39.29 9.61 6.05
CA THR A 427 -38.33 9.05 7.01
C THR A 427 -37.60 7.85 6.42
N PHE A 428 -36.27 7.86 6.53
CA PHE A 428 -35.37 6.79 6.13
C PHE A 428 -34.84 6.10 7.37
N THR A 429 -35.03 4.79 7.48
CA THR A 429 -34.60 4.00 8.64
C THR A 429 -33.57 2.96 8.20
N LEU A 430 -32.44 2.93 8.90
CA LEU A 430 -31.40 1.92 8.72
C LEU A 430 -31.68 0.74 9.65
N THR A 431 -31.91 -0.45 9.09
CA THR A 431 -32.21 -1.66 9.88
C THR A 431 -31.23 -2.78 9.55
N PRO A 432 -30.57 -3.40 10.55
CA PRO A 432 -29.80 -4.61 10.34
C PRO A 432 -30.75 -5.77 9.99
N THR A 433 -30.43 -6.55 8.95
CA THR A 433 -31.20 -7.77 8.66
C THR A 433 -30.69 -8.94 9.50
N ALA A 434 -31.50 -9.99 9.64
CA ALA A 434 -31.17 -11.18 10.43
C ALA A 434 -29.90 -11.93 9.94
N THR A 435 -29.40 -11.59 8.76
CA THR A 435 -28.13 -12.07 8.19
C THR A 435 -27.02 -11.04 8.44
N PRO A 436 -25.88 -11.42 9.06
CA PRO A 436 -24.86 -10.50 9.59
C PRO A 436 -24.05 -9.71 8.53
N THR A 437 -24.44 -9.77 7.26
CA THR A 437 -23.75 -9.13 6.12
C THR A 437 -24.71 -8.31 5.25
N SER A 438 -25.92 -8.04 5.74
CA SER A 438 -26.96 -7.36 4.97
C SER A 438 -27.68 -6.29 5.79
N TRP A 439 -27.86 -5.12 5.17
CA TRP A 439 -28.49 -3.94 5.76
C TRP A 439 -29.62 -3.45 4.85
N THR A 440 -30.69 -2.95 5.44
CA THR A 440 -31.84 -2.45 4.69
C THR A 440 -32.09 -0.99 5.03
N ILE A 441 -32.10 -0.13 4.01
CA ILE A 441 -32.56 1.24 4.09
C ILE A 441 -34.00 1.26 3.59
N THR A 442 -34.93 1.69 4.45
CA THR A 442 -36.35 1.71 4.13
C THR A 442 -36.87 3.14 4.21
N SER A 443 -37.54 3.61 3.15
CA SER A 443 -38.23 4.89 3.11
C SER A 443 -39.69 4.75 3.54
N SER A 444 -40.22 5.71 4.29
CA SER A 444 -41.64 5.80 4.62
C SER A 444 -42.56 5.98 3.40
N ALA A 445 -42.00 6.28 2.22
CA ALA A 445 -42.70 6.37 0.94
C ALA A 445 -42.72 5.04 0.14
N GLY A 446 -42.14 3.96 0.67
CA GLY A 446 -42.28 2.60 0.10
C GLY A 446 -41.10 2.08 -0.72
N GLY A 447 -39.92 2.71 -0.63
CA GLY A 447 -38.68 2.22 -1.25
C GLY A 447 -37.79 1.48 -0.26
N THR A 448 -37.21 0.36 -0.68
CA THR A 448 -36.31 -0.46 0.14
C THR A 448 -35.05 -0.77 -0.64
N LEU A 449 -33.89 -0.36 -0.11
CA LEU A 449 -32.58 -0.74 -0.64
C LEU A 449 -31.96 -1.77 0.29
N THR A 450 -31.69 -2.96 -0.22
CA THR A 450 -31.00 -4.02 0.52
C THR A 450 -29.56 -4.11 0.05
N LEU A 451 -28.64 -3.80 0.96
CA LEU A 451 -27.21 -3.90 0.76
C LEU A 451 -26.77 -5.28 1.25
N THR A 452 -26.05 -6.05 0.42
CA THR A 452 -25.57 -7.40 0.78
C THR A 452 -24.05 -7.49 0.63
N GLY A 453 -23.40 -8.36 1.41
CA GLY A 453 -21.96 -8.59 1.32
C GLY A 453 -21.09 -7.56 2.05
N ILE A 454 -21.68 -6.81 2.99
CA ILE A 454 -20.93 -5.90 3.87
C ILE A 454 -20.12 -6.76 4.85
N ALA A 455 -18.81 -6.83 4.65
CA ALA A 455 -17.88 -7.55 5.52
C ALA A 455 -17.21 -6.55 6.48
N GLY A 456 -17.29 -6.81 7.78
CA GLY A 456 -16.79 -5.92 8.84
C GLY A 456 -17.71 -5.98 10.06
N THR A 457 -17.52 -7.01 10.90
CA THR A 457 -18.36 -7.26 12.07
C THR A 457 -17.84 -6.52 13.30
N ASN A 458 -18.53 -5.45 13.72
CA ASN A 458 -18.95 -5.27 15.12
C ASN A 458 -20.15 -4.28 15.21
N PRO A 459 -21.32 -4.70 15.71
CA PRO A 459 -22.48 -3.81 15.91
C PRO A 459 -22.29 -2.73 16.98
N GLY A 460 -21.16 -2.70 17.70
CA GLY A 460 -20.82 -1.65 18.66
C GLY A 460 -20.07 -0.43 18.10
N SER A 461 -19.83 -0.37 16.78
CA SER A 461 -19.05 0.72 16.14
C SER A 461 -19.76 1.38 14.96
N LEU A 462 -21.09 1.42 14.99
CA LEU A 462 -21.90 2.33 14.16
C LEU A 462 -22.26 3.57 15.00
#